data_AF-A0A958SGJ5-F1
#
_entry.id   AF-A0A958SGJ5-F1
#
_cell.length_a   1.000
_cell.length_b   1.000
_cell.length_c   1.000
_cell.angle_alpha   90.00
_cell.angle_beta   90.00
_cell.angle_gamma   90.00
#
_symmetry.space_group_name_H-M   'P 1'
#
loop_
_entity.id
_entity.type
_entity.pdbx_description
1 polymer ?
#
loop_
_entity_poly.entity_id
_entity_poly.type
_entity_poly.pdbx_seq_one_letter_code
_entity_poly.pdbx_strand_id
1 'polypeptide(L)'
;MGQLRFLVLGLVCFSFTALGLPSHYQQLLTELRSTSSLDEAEEHFGFEQLRELIESRDLRSVEDVLPHLPEELRTRYVLIEASKSLQGATEKDPRVALYTHRAHFVLTFNGDPTQRGYRSLEMMEYKKDKHIYEFRRIDFPQGGPAVFSEVNPKRCQGCHQNPIRPNWGRYPIWPGTVGDKDTLKPESKAKFERFIRYGATHARYRHLNRAENLANIENQTLKFTPAFNLDVLFDLIDEDRLSHWVKQTAAYETYKYAILAALIDCENFVDFIPNSAVHGGASQMAVLVRDTKSVLSDIPEANKRLMDELEYRITANLRYVFERRGISIRSWAKSFETEYLMTTVSGVFFEHIAWELRNTDTQLESVPFEYASLLRHYSRIQFPTLYKDEDVANMKRSCEALKRRSLEAFATASPWTPPQDAAF
;
A
#
# COMPACT_ATOMS: atom_id res chain seq x y z
N MET A 1 -35.03 -20.94 -12.73
CA MET A 1 -34.68 -19.70 -12.00
C MET A 1 -33.17 -19.62 -11.71
N GLY A 2 -32.31 -19.78 -12.73
CA GLY A 2 -30.85 -19.87 -12.54
C GLY A 2 -30.00 -18.96 -13.44
N GLN A 3 -30.61 -18.20 -14.36
CA GLN A 3 -29.87 -17.38 -15.33
C GLN A 3 -29.97 -15.86 -15.10
N LEU A 4 -30.74 -15.41 -14.09
CA LEU A 4 -30.94 -13.97 -13.84
C LEU A 4 -29.90 -13.34 -12.88
N ARG A 5 -29.03 -14.15 -12.25
CA ARG A 5 -28.01 -13.65 -11.30
C ARG A 5 -26.73 -13.15 -11.98
N PHE A 6 -26.45 -13.56 -13.21
CA PHE A 6 -25.26 -13.11 -13.94
C PHE A 6 -25.43 -11.76 -14.66
N LEU A 7 -26.67 -11.34 -14.93
CA LEU A 7 -26.92 -10.06 -15.61
C LEU A 7 -26.77 -8.84 -14.68
N VAL A 8 -26.95 -9.02 -13.36
CA VAL A 8 -26.89 -7.91 -12.38
C VAL A 8 -25.44 -7.54 -12.02
N LEU A 9 -24.51 -8.49 -12.07
CA LEU A 9 -23.08 -8.20 -11.92
C LEU A 9 -22.47 -7.54 -13.17
N GLY A 10 -22.99 -7.84 -14.37
CA GLY A 10 -22.51 -7.22 -15.62
C GLY A 10 -22.95 -5.76 -15.82
N LEU A 11 -24.08 -5.34 -15.23
CA LEU A 11 -24.62 -3.99 -15.40
C LEU A 11 -23.99 -2.95 -14.48
N VAL A 12 -23.41 -3.35 -13.34
CA VAL A 12 -22.70 -2.45 -12.43
C VAL A 12 -21.32 -2.05 -12.98
N CYS A 13 -20.70 -2.89 -13.84
CA CYS A 13 -19.46 -2.54 -14.53
C CYS A 13 -19.66 -1.51 -15.67
N PHE A 14 -20.87 -1.38 -16.23
CA PHE A 14 -21.11 -0.52 -17.39
C PHE A 14 -21.39 0.96 -17.05
N SER A 15 -21.61 1.30 -15.78
CA SER A 15 -21.88 2.67 -15.32
C SER A 15 -20.62 3.49 -15.02
N PHE A 16 -19.42 2.89 -15.10
CA PHE A 16 -18.16 3.53 -14.72
C PHE A 16 -17.60 4.55 -15.72
N THR A 17 -18.15 4.62 -16.93
CA THR A 17 -17.73 5.57 -17.98
C THR A 17 -18.11 7.03 -17.70
N ALA A 18 -18.92 7.31 -16.68
CA ALA A 18 -19.45 8.65 -16.41
C ALA A 18 -18.74 9.45 -15.30
N LEU A 19 -17.73 8.90 -14.60
CA LEU A 19 -17.20 9.46 -13.35
C LEU A 19 -15.83 10.17 -13.43
N GLY A 20 -15.34 10.52 -14.62
CA GLY A 20 -14.25 11.50 -14.77
C GLY A 20 -12.88 11.08 -14.20
N LEU A 21 -12.71 9.87 -13.67
CA LEU A 21 -11.38 9.31 -13.51
C LEU A 21 -10.72 9.23 -14.89
N PRO A 22 -9.42 9.54 -15.02
CA PRO A 22 -8.72 9.23 -16.24
C PRO A 22 -8.92 7.75 -16.56
N SER A 23 -9.41 7.45 -17.77
CA SER A 23 -9.84 6.10 -18.21
C SER A 23 -8.84 4.98 -17.90
N HIS A 24 -7.56 5.34 -17.79
CA HIS A 24 -6.45 4.44 -17.52
C HIS A 24 -6.27 4.07 -16.03
N TYR A 25 -6.68 4.90 -15.07
CA TYR A 25 -6.70 4.50 -13.65
C TYR A 25 -7.80 3.47 -13.38
N GLN A 26 -8.97 3.69 -13.98
CA GLN A 26 -10.03 2.67 -13.99
C GLN A 26 -9.57 1.41 -14.71
N GLN A 27 -8.85 1.52 -15.83
CA GLN A 27 -8.28 0.37 -16.51
C GLN A 27 -7.28 -0.39 -15.63
N LEU A 28 -6.37 0.29 -14.95
CA LEU A 28 -5.41 -0.34 -14.01
C LEU A 28 -6.14 -1.05 -12.88
N LEU A 29 -7.09 -0.39 -12.21
CA LEU A 29 -7.89 -1.03 -11.16
C LEU A 29 -8.74 -2.17 -11.71
N THR A 30 -9.25 -2.07 -12.94
CA THR A 30 -10.04 -3.12 -13.59
C THR A 30 -9.16 -4.30 -13.99
N GLU A 31 -7.94 -4.10 -14.47
CA GLU A 31 -6.96 -5.17 -14.76
C GLU A 31 -6.53 -5.85 -13.46
N LEU A 32 -6.25 -5.08 -12.41
CA LEU A 32 -5.90 -5.59 -11.09
C LEU A 32 -7.07 -6.36 -10.43
N ARG A 33 -8.33 -5.95 -10.68
CA ARG A 33 -9.54 -6.61 -10.13
C ARG A 33 -10.07 -7.74 -11.00
N SER A 34 -10.00 -7.65 -12.32
CA SER A 34 -10.47 -8.70 -13.24
C SER A 34 -9.58 -9.93 -13.20
N THR A 35 -8.34 -9.79 -12.75
CA THR A 35 -7.47 -10.94 -12.42
C THR A 35 -7.79 -11.57 -11.06
N SER A 36 -8.73 -11.04 -10.27
CA SER A 36 -9.17 -11.66 -8.99
C SER A 36 -10.04 -12.90 -9.19
N SER A 37 -10.66 -13.08 -10.37
CA SER A 37 -11.31 -14.35 -10.72
C SER A 37 -10.33 -15.43 -11.20
N LEU A 38 -9.02 -15.11 -11.23
CA LEU A 38 -7.91 -16.05 -11.40
C LEU A 38 -7.19 -16.31 -10.06
N ASP A 39 -7.90 -16.19 -8.94
CA ASP A 39 -7.41 -16.55 -7.60
C ASP A 39 -7.15 -18.06 -7.40
N GLU A 40 -7.27 -18.87 -8.47
CA GLU A 40 -6.92 -20.28 -8.46
C GLU A 40 -5.72 -20.54 -9.40
N ALA A 41 -4.56 -20.78 -8.77
CA ALA A 41 -3.41 -21.51 -9.31
C ALA A 41 -2.39 -20.81 -10.24
N GLU A 42 -2.18 -19.50 -10.17
CA GLU A 42 -0.88 -18.96 -10.64
C GLU A 42 0.19 -19.17 -9.56
N GLU A 43 1.09 -20.12 -9.81
CA GLU A 43 2.32 -20.32 -9.06
C GLU A 43 3.18 -19.06 -9.18
N HIS A 44 3.05 -18.15 -8.22
CA HIS A 44 3.79 -16.90 -8.22
C HIS A 44 5.26 -17.16 -7.85
N PHE A 45 6.19 -16.60 -8.63
CA PHE A 45 7.62 -16.66 -8.34
C PHE A 45 7.91 -15.93 -7.02
N GLY A 46 8.33 -16.67 -5.99
CA GLY A 46 8.67 -16.16 -4.66
C GLY A 46 10.05 -16.60 -4.19
N PHE A 47 10.28 -16.54 -2.88
CA PHE A 47 11.58 -16.91 -2.29
C PHE A 47 11.97 -18.37 -2.56
N GLU A 48 11.03 -19.31 -2.42
CA GLU A 48 11.33 -20.74 -2.57
C GLU A 48 11.67 -21.08 -4.03
N GLN A 49 10.96 -20.51 -5.02
CA GLN A 49 11.31 -20.68 -6.44
C GLN A 49 12.67 -20.07 -6.77
N LEU A 50 13.00 -18.90 -6.21
CA LEU A 50 14.33 -18.31 -6.38
C LEU A 50 15.42 -19.17 -5.74
N ARG A 51 15.16 -19.73 -4.55
CA ARG A 51 16.08 -20.62 -3.86
C ARG A 51 16.33 -21.89 -4.67
N GLU A 52 15.28 -22.56 -5.12
CA GLU A 52 15.38 -23.74 -5.97
C GLU A 52 16.14 -23.44 -7.25
N LEU A 53 15.88 -22.30 -7.89
CA LEU A 53 16.62 -21.85 -9.08
C LEU A 53 18.13 -21.73 -8.81
N ILE A 54 18.51 -21.15 -7.68
CA ILE A 54 19.91 -20.97 -7.28
C ILE A 54 20.57 -22.30 -6.96
N GLU A 55 19.91 -23.14 -6.16
CA GLU A 55 20.46 -24.42 -5.71
C GLU A 55 20.57 -25.43 -6.86
N SER A 56 19.53 -25.56 -7.70
CA SER A 56 19.49 -26.52 -8.81
C SER A 56 20.48 -26.21 -9.93
N ARG A 57 20.85 -24.94 -10.12
CA ARG A 57 21.78 -24.48 -11.16
C ARG A 57 23.15 -24.09 -10.62
N ASP A 58 23.37 -24.28 -9.31
CA ASP A 58 24.61 -23.93 -8.62
C ASP A 58 25.05 -22.47 -8.84
N LEU A 59 24.10 -21.53 -8.83
CA LEU A 59 24.38 -20.11 -9.12
C LEU A 59 25.20 -19.48 -7.97
N ARG A 60 26.33 -18.85 -8.29
CA ARG A 60 27.32 -18.41 -7.28
C ARG A 60 27.45 -16.89 -7.14
N SER A 61 26.70 -16.13 -7.92
CA SER A 61 26.74 -14.67 -7.89
C SER A 61 25.39 -14.06 -8.27
N VAL A 62 25.22 -12.76 -8.01
CA VAL A 62 24.03 -12.02 -8.46
C VAL A 62 23.97 -12.05 -9.99
N GLU A 63 25.12 -11.91 -10.65
CA GLU A 63 25.28 -11.96 -12.10
C GLU A 63 24.83 -13.29 -12.70
N ASP A 64 25.03 -14.40 -11.99
CA ASP A 64 24.56 -15.72 -12.41
C ASP A 64 23.03 -15.84 -12.28
N VAL A 65 22.43 -15.16 -11.30
CA VAL A 65 20.98 -15.23 -11.04
C VAL A 65 20.16 -14.43 -12.05
N LEU A 66 20.58 -13.19 -12.35
CA LEU A 66 19.80 -12.25 -13.15
C LEU A 66 19.34 -12.77 -14.53
N PRO A 67 20.15 -13.52 -15.31
CA PRO A 67 19.74 -14.07 -16.60
C PRO A 67 18.62 -15.11 -16.49
N HIS A 68 18.47 -15.74 -15.32
CA HIS A 68 17.54 -16.84 -15.09
C HIS A 68 16.24 -16.41 -14.41
N LEU A 69 16.12 -15.13 -14.05
CA LEU A 69 14.88 -14.60 -13.50
C LEU A 69 13.76 -14.61 -14.55
N PRO A 70 12.50 -14.85 -14.12
CA PRO A 70 11.33 -14.68 -14.99
C PRO A 70 11.32 -13.34 -15.72
N GLU A 71 10.82 -13.34 -16.95
CA GLU A 71 10.73 -12.14 -17.77
C GLU A 71 9.94 -11.01 -17.09
N GLU A 72 8.90 -11.37 -16.36
CA GLU A 72 8.08 -10.45 -15.59
C GLU A 72 8.88 -9.59 -14.60
N LEU A 73 9.81 -10.21 -13.84
CA LEU A 73 10.72 -9.49 -12.95
C LEU A 73 11.71 -8.63 -13.73
N ARG A 74 12.18 -9.11 -14.89
CA ARG A 74 13.18 -8.39 -15.71
C ARG A 74 12.58 -7.19 -16.45
N THR A 75 11.26 -7.12 -16.59
CA THR A 75 10.51 -6.03 -17.26
C THR A 75 9.99 -4.99 -16.27
N ARG A 76 9.67 -5.37 -15.03
CA ARG A 76 9.09 -4.50 -14.00
C ARG A 76 10.10 -4.14 -12.94
N TYR A 77 10.65 -2.93 -13.04
CA TYR A 77 11.64 -2.48 -12.08
C TYR A 77 11.62 -0.98 -11.80
N VAL A 78 11.98 -0.65 -10.56
CA VAL A 78 12.22 0.73 -10.09
C VAL A 78 13.72 0.96 -9.96
N LEU A 79 14.17 2.14 -10.37
CA LEU A 79 15.56 2.58 -10.20
C LEU A 79 15.66 3.51 -8.98
N ILE A 80 16.60 3.22 -8.09
CA ILE A 80 16.85 3.94 -6.85
C ILE A 80 18.30 4.43 -6.89
N GLU A 81 18.51 5.72 -7.11
CA GLU A 81 19.80 6.40 -7.25
C GLU A 81 20.44 6.77 -5.91
N ALA A 82 19.64 6.86 -4.84
CA ALA A 82 20.11 7.09 -3.47
C ALA A 82 19.35 6.19 -2.50
N SER A 83 20.02 5.19 -1.92
CA SER A 83 19.38 4.20 -1.05
C SER A 83 19.87 4.31 0.40
N LYS A 84 18.91 4.29 1.34
CA LYS A 84 19.18 4.14 2.78
C LYS A 84 19.21 2.65 3.22
N SER A 85 19.12 1.69 2.29
CA SER A 85 19.14 0.25 2.59
C SER A 85 20.54 -0.29 2.86
N LEU A 86 20.64 -1.59 3.20
CA LEU A 86 21.92 -2.29 3.29
C LEU A 86 22.63 -2.35 1.93
N GLN A 87 21.90 -2.37 0.82
CA GLN A 87 22.43 -2.12 -0.53
C GLN A 87 22.66 -0.64 -0.81
N GLY A 88 23.89 -0.29 -1.21
CA GLY A 88 24.24 1.06 -1.68
C GLY A 88 23.74 1.33 -3.10
N ALA A 89 23.66 2.61 -3.47
CA ALA A 89 23.24 3.08 -4.78
C ALA A 89 23.91 4.42 -5.14
N THR A 90 24.05 4.70 -6.43
CA THR A 90 24.42 6.02 -6.96
C THR A 90 23.56 6.33 -8.20
N GLU A 91 23.59 7.57 -8.69
CA GLU A 91 22.91 7.91 -9.96
C GLU A 91 23.46 7.09 -11.15
N LYS A 92 24.78 6.82 -11.16
CA LYS A 92 25.42 6.05 -12.23
C LYS A 92 25.08 4.55 -12.12
N ASP A 93 25.05 4.05 -10.90
CA ASP A 93 24.86 2.65 -10.57
C ASP A 93 23.71 2.50 -9.57
N PRO A 94 22.46 2.70 -10.04
CA PRO A 94 21.30 2.70 -9.16
C PRO A 94 21.04 1.30 -8.59
N ARG A 95 20.48 1.24 -7.38
CA ARG A 95 19.83 0.02 -6.92
C ARG A 95 18.57 -0.21 -7.75
N VAL A 96 18.36 -1.46 -8.14
CA VAL A 96 17.22 -1.89 -8.93
C VAL A 96 16.30 -2.70 -8.02
N ALA A 97 15.01 -2.37 -8.00
CA ALA A 97 13.98 -3.16 -7.34
C ALA A 97 13.06 -3.78 -8.39
N LEU A 98 13.21 -5.07 -8.62
CA LEU A 98 12.36 -5.90 -9.49
C LEU A 98 11.11 -6.32 -8.73
N TYR A 99 9.96 -6.39 -9.38
CA TYR A 99 8.72 -6.82 -8.72
C TYR A 99 7.81 -7.63 -9.64
N THR A 100 7.13 -8.62 -9.08
CA THR A 100 6.06 -9.35 -9.78
C THR A 100 4.89 -8.43 -10.09
N HIS A 101 3.98 -8.81 -10.99
CA HIS A 101 2.83 -8.04 -11.47
C HIS A 101 1.93 -7.55 -10.34
N ARG A 102 1.83 -8.33 -9.25
CA ARG A 102 1.09 -7.96 -8.03
C ARG A 102 1.96 -7.43 -6.89
N ALA A 103 3.25 -7.26 -7.12
CA ALA A 103 4.28 -6.91 -6.12
C ALA A 103 4.31 -7.82 -4.87
N HIS A 104 3.70 -9.00 -4.93
CA HIS A 104 3.81 -10.01 -3.87
C HIS A 104 5.24 -10.47 -3.66
N PHE A 105 6.10 -10.37 -4.67
CA PHE A 105 7.53 -10.59 -4.53
C PHE A 105 8.31 -9.44 -5.13
N VAL A 106 9.26 -8.93 -4.35
CA VAL A 106 10.18 -7.84 -4.71
C VAL A 106 11.60 -8.32 -4.46
N LEU A 107 12.47 -8.16 -5.44
CA LEU A 107 13.87 -8.57 -5.42
C LEU A 107 14.74 -7.37 -5.76
N THR A 108 15.80 -7.12 -4.98
CA THR A 108 16.66 -5.98 -5.22
C THR A 108 18.15 -6.33 -5.30
N PHE A 109 18.86 -5.59 -6.15
CA PHE A 109 20.31 -5.65 -6.32
C PHE A 109 20.84 -4.27 -6.72
N ASN A 110 22.15 -4.06 -6.60
CA ASN A 110 22.83 -2.83 -7.03
C ASN A 110 23.88 -3.12 -8.12
N GLY A 111 24.45 -2.08 -8.73
CA GLY A 111 25.25 -2.22 -9.94
C GLY A 111 26.76 -2.30 -9.77
N ASP A 112 27.30 -1.58 -8.79
CA ASP A 112 28.74 -1.33 -8.74
C ASP A 112 29.43 -2.24 -7.70
N PRO A 113 30.53 -2.94 -8.07
CA PRO A 113 31.30 -3.80 -7.16
C PRO A 113 31.76 -3.16 -5.86
N THR A 114 31.92 -1.83 -5.85
CA THR A 114 32.34 -1.03 -4.69
C THR A 114 31.19 -0.69 -3.75
N GLN A 115 29.93 -0.87 -4.16
CA GLN A 115 28.77 -0.59 -3.34
C GLN A 115 28.57 -1.66 -2.26
N ARG A 116 28.21 -1.21 -1.05
CA ARG A 116 27.77 -2.11 0.03
C ARG A 116 26.63 -3.00 -0.46
N GLY A 117 26.67 -4.29 -0.12
CA GLY A 117 25.63 -5.24 -0.51
C GLY A 117 25.74 -5.75 -1.96
N TYR A 118 26.82 -5.44 -2.68
CA TYR A 118 27.03 -5.91 -4.05
C TYR A 118 26.83 -7.42 -4.22
N ARG A 119 27.34 -8.22 -3.29
CA ARG A 119 27.29 -9.69 -3.36
C ARG A 119 26.02 -10.27 -2.72
N SER A 120 24.91 -9.53 -2.72
CA SER A 120 23.70 -9.97 -2.07
C SER A 120 22.44 -9.57 -2.82
N LEU A 121 21.40 -10.39 -2.69
CA LEU A 121 20.03 -10.08 -3.05
C LEU A 121 19.24 -9.78 -1.78
N GLU A 122 18.43 -8.73 -1.79
CA GLU A 122 17.42 -8.50 -0.74
C GLU A 122 16.05 -8.79 -1.33
N MET A 123 15.19 -9.42 -0.55
CA MET A 123 13.85 -9.81 -0.98
C MET A 123 12.81 -9.40 0.05
N MET A 124 11.65 -9.05 -0.47
CA MET A 124 10.43 -8.86 0.29
C MET A 124 9.32 -9.66 -0.39
N GLU A 125 8.62 -10.46 0.38
CA GLU A 125 7.54 -11.30 -0.10
C GLU A 125 6.28 -11.11 0.76
N TYR A 126 5.14 -10.92 0.14
CA TYR A 126 3.84 -10.93 0.81
C TYR A 126 3.24 -12.34 0.79
N LYS A 127 3.03 -12.90 1.97
CA LYS A 127 2.37 -14.20 2.16
C LYS A 127 0.86 -13.98 2.27
N LYS A 128 0.16 -14.03 1.13
CA LYS A 128 -1.30 -13.79 1.04
C LYS A 128 -2.10 -14.68 2.00
N ASP A 129 -1.69 -15.94 2.17
CA ASP A 129 -2.32 -16.91 3.08
C ASP A 129 -2.21 -16.53 4.56
N LYS A 130 -1.17 -15.78 4.92
CA LYS A 130 -0.89 -15.36 6.30
C LYS A 130 -1.14 -13.88 6.55
N HIS A 131 -1.40 -13.12 5.49
CA HIS A 131 -1.49 -11.66 5.51
C HIS A 131 -0.29 -10.98 6.19
N ILE A 132 0.93 -11.44 5.89
CA ILE A 132 2.18 -10.88 6.44
C ILE A 132 3.24 -10.70 5.36
N TYR A 133 4.20 -9.81 5.63
CA TYR A 133 5.43 -9.74 4.86
C TYR A 133 6.51 -10.65 5.46
N GLU A 134 7.33 -11.22 4.58
CA GLU A 134 8.57 -11.90 4.90
C GLU A 134 9.73 -11.21 4.17
N PHE A 135 10.78 -10.87 4.91
CA PHE A 135 12.00 -10.30 4.38
C PHE A 135 13.12 -11.31 4.50
N ARG A 136 13.89 -11.45 3.42
CA ARG A 136 15.04 -12.37 3.37
C ARG A 136 16.16 -11.74 2.56
N ARG A 137 17.35 -12.31 2.70
CA ARG A 137 18.48 -11.98 1.85
C ARG A 137 19.28 -13.23 1.51
N ILE A 138 19.86 -13.21 0.32
CA ILE A 138 20.77 -14.23 -0.17
C ILE A 138 22.14 -13.59 -0.31
N ASP A 139 23.14 -14.18 0.32
CA ASP A 139 24.53 -13.75 0.31
C ASP A 139 25.36 -14.68 -0.60
N PHE A 140 26.17 -14.11 -1.49
CA PHE A 140 27.03 -14.85 -2.43
C PHE A 140 28.51 -14.71 -2.04
N PRO A 141 29.02 -15.50 -1.09
CA PRO A 141 30.41 -15.43 -0.65
C PRO A 141 31.39 -15.78 -1.78
N GLN A 142 32.64 -15.33 -1.66
CA GLN A 142 33.64 -15.57 -2.69
C GLN A 142 34.04 -17.04 -2.72
N GLY A 143 33.80 -17.69 -3.88
CA GLY A 143 34.15 -19.09 -4.09
C GLY A 143 33.30 -20.08 -3.29
N GLY A 144 32.17 -19.64 -2.73
CA GLY A 144 31.29 -20.48 -1.92
C GLY A 144 29.84 -20.51 -2.42
N PRO A 145 29.01 -21.41 -1.85
CA PRO A 145 27.58 -21.46 -2.13
C PRO A 145 26.83 -20.23 -1.64
N ALA A 146 25.70 -19.96 -2.28
CA ALA A 146 24.74 -19.00 -1.80
C ALA A 146 24.31 -19.33 -0.36
N VAL A 147 24.22 -18.31 0.48
CA VAL A 147 23.81 -18.40 1.88
C VAL A 147 22.48 -17.69 2.05
N PHE A 148 21.47 -18.45 2.46
CA PHE A 148 20.11 -17.97 2.65
C PHE A 148 19.90 -17.55 4.10
N SER A 149 19.36 -16.35 4.33
CA SER A 149 18.98 -15.94 5.69
C SER A 149 17.72 -16.64 6.18
N GLU A 150 17.55 -16.64 7.50
CA GLU A 150 16.26 -16.84 8.15
C GLU A 150 15.20 -15.83 7.67
N VAL A 151 13.92 -16.12 7.95
CA VAL A 151 12.81 -15.17 7.75
C VAL A 151 13.00 -13.99 8.70
N ASN A 152 12.85 -12.77 8.19
CA ASN A 152 12.86 -11.53 8.94
C ASN A 152 14.13 -11.40 9.81
N PRO A 153 15.34 -11.48 9.23
CA PRO A 153 16.58 -11.42 10.00
C PRO A 153 16.68 -10.09 10.76
N LYS A 154 17.33 -10.06 11.94
CA LYS A 154 17.40 -8.86 12.82
C LYS A 154 17.86 -7.59 12.08
N ARG A 155 18.75 -7.75 11.10
CA ARG A 155 19.24 -6.66 10.23
C ARG A 155 18.12 -5.95 9.45
N CYS A 156 17.09 -6.68 9.03
CA CYS A 156 15.93 -6.14 8.33
C CYS A 156 14.98 -5.47 9.32
N GLN A 157 14.74 -6.08 10.48
CA GLN A 157 13.82 -5.57 11.51
C GLN A 157 14.25 -4.21 12.08
N GLY A 158 15.55 -3.92 12.11
CA GLY A 158 16.06 -2.62 12.58
C GLY A 158 15.47 -1.43 11.82
N CYS A 159 15.20 -1.61 10.51
CA CYS A 159 14.42 -0.67 9.75
C CYS A 159 12.96 -1.12 9.71
N HIS A 160 12.62 -2.29 9.18
CA HIS A 160 11.24 -2.67 8.85
C HIS A 160 10.30 -2.93 10.04
N GLN A 161 10.77 -2.82 11.28
CA GLN A 161 10.00 -2.95 12.53
C GLN A 161 9.31 -4.31 12.70
N ASN A 162 8.54 -4.45 13.78
CA ASN A 162 7.68 -5.59 14.08
C ASN A 162 6.27 -5.06 14.43
N PRO A 163 5.20 -5.45 13.70
CA PRO A 163 5.18 -6.35 12.55
C PRO A 163 6.00 -5.80 11.36
N ILE A 164 6.65 -6.71 10.63
CA ILE A 164 7.52 -6.31 9.51
C ILE A 164 6.67 -5.81 8.34
N ARG A 165 7.15 -4.75 7.68
CA ARG A 165 6.40 -4.08 6.60
C ARG A 165 7.33 -3.31 5.67
N PRO A 166 6.91 -2.99 4.44
CA PRO A 166 7.60 -2.01 3.61
C PRO A 166 7.75 -0.69 4.38
N ASN A 167 8.88 -0.03 4.15
CA ASN A 167 9.23 1.22 4.82
C ASN A 167 9.52 2.36 3.83
N TRP A 168 8.95 2.26 2.63
CA TRP A 168 9.03 3.30 1.62
C TRP A 168 8.00 4.39 1.92
N GLY A 169 8.33 5.66 1.67
CA GLY A 169 7.33 6.73 1.68
C GLY A 169 6.21 6.42 0.68
N ARG A 170 5.08 7.13 0.77
CA ARG A 170 4.06 7.07 -0.30
C ARG A 170 4.58 7.83 -1.52
N TYR A 171 4.22 7.38 -2.71
CA TYR A 171 4.43 8.16 -3.92
C TYR A 171 3.67 9.50 -3.87
N PRO A 172 4.18 10.62 -4.43
CA PRO A 172 5.43 10.81 -5.18
C PRO A 172 6.69 10.99 -4.30
N ILE A 173 6.61 10.66 -3.02
CA ILE A 173 7.68 10.91 -2.05
C ILE A 173 8.49 9.62 -1.90
N TRP A 174 9.14 9.21 -3.00
CA TRP A 174 10.12 8.13 -3.03
C TRP A 174 11.51 8.75 -3.24
N PRO A 175 12.16 9.28 -2.18
CA PRO A 175 13.41 9.99 -2.32
C PRO A 175 14.48 9.14 -3.00
N GLY A 176 15.12 9.74 -4.00
CA GLY A 176 16.19 9.08 -4.75
C GLY A 176 15.71 8.05 -5.76
N THR A 177 14.42 7.99 -6.11
CA THR A 177 13.93 7.14 -7.20
C THR A 177 13.83 7.88 -8.53
N VAL A 178 14.10 7.19 -9.64
CA VAL A 178 13.90 7.76 -10.97
C VAL A 178 12.42 7.77 -11.28
N GLY A 179 11.87 8.96 -11.55
CA GLY A 179 10.44 9.11 -11.78
C GLY A 179 9.65 9.17 -10.48
N ASP A 180 10.18 9.86 -9.47
CA ASP A 180 9.51 10.11 -8.20
C ASP A 180 8.17 10.87 -8.35
N LYS A 181 7.77 11.33 -9.54
CA LYS A 181 6.50 12.05 -9.79
C LYS A 181 5.68 11.39 -10.90
N ASP A 182 4.35 11.53 -10.84
CA ASP A 182 3.38 10.74 -11.64
C ASP A 182 3.76 10.63 -13.12
N THR A 183 4.42 11.66 -13.62
CA THR A 183 4.97 11.74 -14.98
C THR A 183 6.50 11.72 -14.98
N LEU A 184 7.06 11.02 -15.95
CA LEU A 184 8.50 11.01 -16.20
C LEU A 184 8.93 12.37 -16.78
N LYS A 185 9.29 13.31 -15.90
CA LYS A 185 9.79 14.63 -16.29
C LYS A 185 11.05 14.52 -17.16
N PRO A 186 11.39 15.55 -17.97
CA PRO A 186 12.56 15.50 -18.86
C PRO A 186 13.86 15.07 -18.17
N GLU A 187 14.09 15.50 -16.93
CA GLU A 187 15.26 15.10 -16.14
C GLU A 187 15.26 13.61 -15.78
N SER A 188 14.14 13.08 -15.30
CA SER A 188 13.98 11.65 -14.96
C SER A 188 14.03 10.79 -16.21
N LYS A 189 13.47 11.27 -17.32
CA LYS A 189 13.54 10.62 -18.63
C LYS A 189 14.99 10.49 -19.10
N ALA A 190 15.75 11.58 -19.04
CA ALA A 190 17.15 11.56 -19.41
C ALA A 190 17.99 10.61 -18.53
N LYS A 191 17.69 10.53 -17.22
CA LYS A 191 18.31 9.56 -16.30
C LYS A 191 18.00 8.13 -16.70
N PHE A 192 16.73 7.83 -16.94
CA PHE A 192 16.29 6.51 -17.35
C PHE A 192 16.92 6.11 -18.70
N GLU A 193 16.92 6.98 -19.70
CA GLU A 193 17.58 6.73 -20.99
C GLU A 193 19.09 6.47 -20.86
N ARG A 194 19.77 7.21 -19.96
CA ARG A 194 21.19 6.94 -19.65
C ARG A 194 21.36 5.53 -19.07
N PHE A 195 20.52 5.15 -18.10
CA PHE A 195 20.52 3.81 -17.53
C PHE A 195 20.28 2.74 -18.61
N ILE A 196 19.33 2.96 -19.52
CA ILE A 196 19.04 2.02 -20.61
C ILE A 196 20.26 1.84 -21.51
N ARG A 197 20.93 2.93 -21.93
CA ARG A 197 22.13 2.85 -22.77
C ARG A 197 23.30 2.19 -22.04
N TYR A 198 23.61 2.66 -20.83
CA TYR A 198 24.70 2.13 -20.00
C TYR A 198 24.48 0.65 -19.65
N GLY A 199 23.24 0.30 -19.34
CA GLY A 199 22.86 -1.05 -18.96
C GLY A 199 23.09 -2.09 -20.05
N ALA A 200 23.32 -1.70 -21.31
CA ALA A 200 23.52 -2.63 -22.42
C ALA A 200 24.77 -3.48 -22.28
N THR A 201 25.81 -2.89 -21.71
CA THR A 201 27.11 -3.53 -21.52
C THR A 201 27.39 -3.84 -20.06
N HIS A 202 26.56 -3.34 -19.14
CA HIS A 202 26.73 -3.54 -17.71
C HIS A 202 26.50 -5.01 -17.29
N ALA A 203 27.36 -5.54 -16.43
CA ALA A 203 27.36 -6.96 -16.03
C ALA A 203 26.00 -7.45 -15.51
N ARG A 204 25.30 -6.59 -14.74
CA ARG A 204 24.00 -6.90 -14.14
C ARG A 204 22.82 -6.40 -14.97
N TYR A 205 22.87 -5.14 -15.40
CA TYR A 205 21.69 -4.48 -15.99
C TYR A 205 21.37 -4.96 -17.41
N ARG A 206 22.34 -5.60 -18.08
CA ARG A 206 22.13 -6.14 -19.43
C ARG A 206 21.02 -7.19 -19.49
N HIS A 207 20.74 -7.84 -18.35
CA HIS A 207 19.74 -8.88 -18.22
C HIS A 207 18.31 -8.34 -18.02
N LEU A 208 18.15 -7.06 -17.70
CA LEU A 208 16.84 -6.41 -17.62
C LEU A 208 16.27 -6.19 -19.02
N ASN A 209 14.96 -6.37 -19.19
CA ASN A 209 14.25 -6.08 -20.43
C ASN A 209 14.09 -4.55 -20.58
N ARG A 210 15.18 -3.93 -21.02
CA ARG A 210 15.33 -2.49 -21.18
C ARG A 210 14.67 -1.96 -22.45
N ALA A 211 14.57 -2.79 -23.49
CA ALA A 211 13.98 -2.39 -24.77
C ALA A 211 12.49 -2.09 -24.64
N GLU A 212 11.75 -2.93 -23.92
CA GLU A 212 10.33 -2.70 -23.66
C GLU A 212 10.10 -1.41 -22.87
N ASN A 213 10.88 -1.19 -21.80
CA ASN A 213 10.79 0.03 -21.02
C ASN A 213 11.13 1.28 -21.84
N LEU A 214 12.14 1.21 -22.72
CA LEU A 214 12.47 2.31 -23.63
C LEU A 214 11.33 2.59 -24.61
N ALA A 215 10.77 1.55 -25.25
CA ALA A 215 9.64 1.69 -26.16
C ALA A 215 8.42 2.32 -25.45
N ASN A 216 8.17 1.94 -24.20
CA ASN A 216 7.09 2.53 -23.42
C ASN A 216 7.32 4.02 -23.08
N ILE A 217 8.58 4.43 -22.89
CA ILE A 217 8.95 5.84 -22.68
C ILE A 217 8.80 6.64 -23.98
N GLU A 218 9.24 6.08 -25.11
CA GLU A 218 9.19 6.72 -26.42
C GLU A 218 7.75 6.92 -26.90
N ASN A 219 6.90 5.90 -26.72
CA ASN A 219 5.49 5.95 -27.07
C ASN A 219 4.65 6.75 -26.07
N GLN A 220 5.26 7.32 -25.01
CA GLN A 220 4.57 7.99 -23.90
C GLN A 220 3.45 7.13 -23.29
N THR A 221 3.56 5.81 -23.40
CA THR A 221 2.61 4.85 -22.84
C THR A 221 2.88 4.58 -21.37
N LEU A 222 4.10 4.85 -20.90
CA LEU A 222 4.42 5.05 -19.48
C LEU A 222 3.77 6.36 -18.98
N LYS A 223 2.44 6.35 -18.89
CA LYS A 223 1.66 7.42 -18.25
C LYS A 223 1.96 7.50 -16.75
N PHE A 224 2.34 6.38 -16.16
CA PHE A 224 2.79 6.26 -14.78
C PHE A 224 4.19 5.68 -14.73
N THR A 225 4.98 6.15 -13.76
CA THR A 225 6.33 5.62 -13.55
C THR A 225 6.27 4.22 -12.94
N PRO A 226 7.30 3.38 -13.11
CA PRO A 226 7.37 2.09 -12.43
C PRO A 226 7.28 2.20 -10.90
N ALA A 227 7.72 3.34 -10.33
CA ALA A 227 7.61 3.65 -8.92
C ALA A 227 6.14 3.87 -8.50
N PHE A 228 5.37 4.66 -9.26
CA PHE A 228 3.93 4.83 -9.03
C PHE A 228 3.19 3.48 -9.06
N ASN A 229 3.46 2.66 -10.08
CA ASN A 229 2.82 1.35 -10.21
C ASN A 229 3.11 0.45 -8.99
N LEU A 230 4.37 0.43 -8.56
CA LEU A 230 4.76 -0.35 -7.39
C LEU A 230 4.11 0.17 -6.10
N ASP A 231 3.98 1.49 -5.93
CA ASP A 231 3.30 2.11 -4.78
C ASP A 231 1.82 1.70 -4.72
N VAL A 232 1.11 1.76 -5.85
CA VAL A 232 -0.29 1.31 -5.97
C VAL A 232 -0.43 -0.17 -5.59
N LEU A 233 0.49 -1.01 -6.04
CA LEU A 233 0.47 -2.43 -5.70
C LEU A 233 0.72 -2.66 -4.20
N PHE A 234 1.64 -1.91 -3.58
CA PHE A 234 1.82 -1.98 -2.13
C PHE A 234 0.64 -1.43 -1.35
N ASP A 235 -0.10 -0.46 -1.88
CA ASP A 235 -1.33 0.01 -1.25
C ASP A 235 -2.39 -1.09 -1.21
N LEU A 236 -2.53 -1.87 -2.28
CA LEU A 236 -3.44 -3.02 -2.34
C LEU A 236 -3.02 -4.15 -1.38
N ILE A 237 -1.72 -4.44 -1.28
CA ILE A 237 -1.22 -5.45 -0.34
C ILE A 237 -1.40 -4.98 1.12
N ASP A 238 -1.05 -3.72 1.40
CA ASP A 238 -1.20 -3.18 2.75
C ASP A 238 -2.67 -3.11 3.15
N GLU A 239 -3.58 -2.93 2.19
CA GLU A 239 -5.00 -3.02 2.43
C GLU A 239 -5.44 -4.39 2.95
N ASP A 240 -5.09 -5.45 2.23
CA ASP A 240 -5.35 -6.84 2.63
C ASP A 240 -4.72 -7.14 4.00
N ARG A 241 -3.44 -6.79 4.19
CA ARG A 241 -2.71 -6.98 5.46
C ARG A 241 -3.41 -6.30 6.63
N LEU A 242 -3.69 -5.01 6.50
CA LEU A 242 -4.18 -4.19 7.59
C LEU A 242 -5.63 -4.52 7.94
N SER A 243 -6.46 -4.84 6.95
CA SER A 243 -7.83 -5.29 7.19
C SER A 243 -7.85 -6.57 8.02
N HIS A 244 -7.01 -7.55 7.67
CA HIS A 244 -6.87 -8.79 8.41
C HIS A 244 -6.33 -8.55 9.82
N TRP A 245 -5.28 -7.75 9.95
CA TRP A 245 -4.68 -7.44 11.26
C TRP A 245 -5.65 -6.73 12.20
N VAL A 246 -6.36 -5.71 11.70
CA VAL A 246 -7.35 -4.95 12.50
C VAL A 246 -8.45 -5.89 13.01
N LYS A 247 -8.95 -6.80 12.17
CA LYS A 247 -9.99 -7.77 12.53
C LYS A 247 -9.59 -8.74 13.63
N GLN A 248 -8.30 -9.09 13.71
CA GLN A 248 -7.79 -9.99 14.74
C GLN A 248 -7.65 -9.33 16.11
N THR A 249 -7.77 -8.01 16.19
CA THR A 249 -7.62 -7.29 17.47
C THR A 249 -8.87 -7.49 18.34
N ALA A 250 -8.67 -7.64 19.66
CA ALA A 250 -9.79 -7.73 20.60
C ALA A 250 -10.69 -6.49 20.62
N ALA A 251 -10.20 -5.36 20.08
CA ALA A 251 -10.94 -4.12 19.96
C ALA A 251 -11.91 -4.13 18.76
N TYR A 252 -11.67 -4.95 17.74
CA TYR A 252 -12.37 -4.85 16.45
C TYR A 252 -13.89 -4.86 16.59
N GLU A 253 -14.47 -5.89 17.22
CA GLU A 253 -15.93 -6.02 17.33
C GLU A 253 -16.59 -4.84 18.02
N THR A 254 -15.90 -4.25 19.01
CA THR A 254 -16.40 -3.08 19.73
C THR A 254 -16.35 -1.81 18.89
N TYR A 255 -15.35 -1.66 18.03
CA TYR A 255 -15.07 -0.41 17.32
C TYR A 255 -15.29 -0.47 15.81
N LYS A 256 -15.74 -1.59 15.23
CA LYS A 256 -15.89 -1.72 13.77
C LYS A 256 -16.78 -0.65 13.15
N TYR A 257 -17.84 -0.22 13.84
CA TYR A 257 -18.71 0.87 13.36
C TYR A 257 -18.05 2.24 13.53
N ALA A 258 -17.25 2.45 14.58
CA ALA A 258 -16.40 3.63 14.70
C ALA A 258 -15.39 3.70 13.56
N ILE A 259 -14.68 2.60 13.28
CA ILE A 259 -13.73 2.51 12.16
C ILE A 259 -14.44 2.91 10.87
N LEU A 260 -15.56 2.27 10.52
CA LEU A 260 -16.35 2.62 9.33
C LEU A 260 -16.79 4.09 9.29
N ALA A 261 -17.28 4.62 10.40
CA ALA A 261 -17.71 6.01 10.51
C ALA A 261 -16.53 6.97 10.30
N ALA A 262 -15.33 6.63 10.76
CA ALA A 262 -14.12 7.37 10.42
C ALA A 262 -13.84 7.32 8.91
N LEU A 263 -13.96 6.14 8.28
CA LEU A 263 -13.61 5.93 6.87
C LEU A 263 -14.49 6.71 5.89
N ILE A 264 -15.77 6.82 6.19
CA ILE A 264 -16.71 7.58 5.36
C ILE A 264 -16.93 9.00 5.85
N ASP A 265 -16.14 9.44 6.83
CA ASP A 265 -16.19 10.79 7.38
C ASP A 265 -17.58 11.19 7.88
N CYS A 266 -18.14 10.34 8.75
CA CYS A 266 -19.40 10.68 9.40
C CYS A 266 -19.24 11.90 10.32
N GLU A 267 -20.19 12.82 10.20
CA GLU A 267 -20.37 13.90 11.18
C GLU A 267 -20.59 13.31 12.58
N ASN A 268 -20.12 14.02 13.61
CA ASN A 268 -20.24 13.59 15.01
C ASN A 268 -19.66 12.20 15.29
N PHE A 269 -18.46 11.92 14.76
CA PHE A 269 -17.70 10.67 14.94
C PHE A 269 -17.74 10.06 16.36
N VAL A 270 -17.77 10.90 17.40
CA VAL A 270 -17.88 10.48 18.80
C VAL A 270 -19.12 9.64 19.11
N ASP A 271 -20.20 9.78 18.34
CA ASP A 271 -21.45 9.02 18.50
C ASP A 271 -21.28 7.53 18.17
N PHE A 272 -20.21 7.18 17.46
CA PHE A 272 -19.88 5.81 17.08
C PHE A 272 -18.94 5.13 18.08
N ILE A 273 -18.73 5.73 19.25
CA ILE A 273 -17.79 5.26 20.27
C ILE A 273 -18.62 4.91 21.52
N PRO A 274 -18.43 3.73 22.13
CA PRO A 274 -19.22 3.35 23.31
C PRO A 274 -19.01 4.35 24.45
N ASN A 275 -20.07 4.75 25.16
CA ASN A 275 -19.96 5.72 26.26
C ASN A 275 -18.97 5.31 27.36
N SER A 276 -18.85 4.00 27.63
CA SER A 276 -17.86 3.44 28.57
C SER A 276 -16.41 3.62 28.12
N ALA A 277 -16.20 3.78 26.82
CA ALA A 277 -14.91 4.10 26.21
C ALA A 277 -14.61 5.60 26.19
N VAL A 278 -15.60 6.45 26.44
CA VAL A 278 -15.51 7.91 26.52
C VAL A 278 -15.18 8.35 27.96
N HIS A 279 -14.19 7.73 28.61
CA HIS A 279 -13.72 8.19 29.93
C HIS A 279 -12.67 9.30 29.77
N GLY A 280 -13.00 10.51 30.23
CA GLY A 280 -12.25 11.75 29.96
C GLY A 280 -12.71 12.52 28.71
N GLY A 281 -13.94 12.23 28.26
CA GLY A 281 -14.57 12.66 27.00
C GLY A 281 -14.51 14.15 26.65
N ALA A 282 -14.57 14.41 25.34
CA ALA A 282 -14.39 15.69 24.65
C ALA A 282 -12.98 16.33 24.78
N SER A 283 -12.43 16.49 25.97
CA SER A 283 -11.12 17.13 26.16
C SER A 283 -9.98 16.32 25.56
N GLN A 284 -10.00 14.99 25.67
CA GLN A 284 -9.00 14.11 25.09
C GLN A 284 -9.12 13.97 23.57
N MET A 285 -10.33 13.99 23.01
CA MET A 285 -10.53 14.04 21.55
C MET A 285 -10.01 15.38 21.01
N ALA A 286 -10.30 16.48 21.69
CA ALA A 286 -9.76 17.79 21.33
C ALA A 286 -8.22 17.84 21.43
N VAL A 287 -7.62 17.14 22.40
CA VAL A 287 -6.16 16.94 22.48
C VAL A 287 -5.66 16.11 21.30
N LEU A 288 -6.30 14.98 20.97
CA LEU A 288 -5.83 14.13 19.87
C LEU A 288 -5.99 14.79 18.49
N VAL A 289 -7.05 15.57 18.29
CA VAL A 289 -7.24 16.44 17.13
C VAL A 289 -6.16 17.54 17.12
N ARG A 290 -5.85 18.15 18.26
CA ARG A 290 -4.79 19.17 18.38
C ARG A 290 -3.41 18.58 18.09
N ASP A 291 -3.08 17.42 18.66
CA ASP A 291 -1.81 16.73 18.48
C ASP A 291 -1.67 16.26 17.03
N THR A 292 -2.75 15.75 16.44
CA THR A 292 -2.79 15.42 15.01
C THR A 292 -2.56 16.67 14.18
N LYS A 293 -3.27 17.78 14.45
CA LYS A 293 -3.05 19.07 13.78
C LYS A 293 -1.62 19.61 13.96
N SER A 294 -0.99 19.39 15.12
CA SER A 294 0.38 19.81 15.41
C SER A 294 1.41 18.98 14.64
N VAL A 295 1.28 17.65 14.65
CA VAL A 295 2.13 16.76 13.83
C VAL A 295 1.99 17.11 12.35
N LEU A 296 0.78 17.50 11.93
CA LEU A 296 0.49 17.91 10.55
C LEU A 296 0.96 19.33 10.19
N SER A 297 1.05 20.26 11.16
CA SER A 297 1.54 21.61 10.88
C SER A 297 3.02 21.65 10.53
N ASP A 298 3.77 20.65 11.01
CA ASP A 298 5.21 20.46 10.78
C ASP A 298 5.50 19.84 9.41
N ILE A 299 4.47 19.39 8.68
CA ILE A 299 4.61 18.90 7.32
C ILE A 299 5.07 20.05 6.40
N PRO A 300 6.10 19.84 5.55
CA PRO A 300 6.51 20.85 4.57
C PRO A 300 5.34 21.35 3.72
N GLU A 301 5.24 22.65 3.49
CA GLU A 301 4.12 23.30 2.79
C GLU A 301 3.79 22.68 1.42
N ALA A 302 4.80 22.11 0.74
CA ALA A 302 4.64 21.38 -0.51
C ALA A 302 3.73 20.15 -0.39
N ASN A 303 3.71 19.51 0.79
CA ASN A 303 2.92 18.30 1.07
C ASN A 303 1.54 18.65 1.66
N LYS A 304 1.39 19.81 2.31
CA LYS A 304 0.06 20.29 2.76
C LYS A 304 -0.93 20.49 1.61
N ARG A 305 -0.43 20.74 0.39
CA ARG A 305 -1.26 20.87 -0.81
C ARG A 305 -1.81 19.53 -1.32
N LEU A 306 -1.22 18.42 -0.89
CA LEU A 306 -1.64 17.08 -1.27
C LEU A 306 -2.68 16.50 -0.31
N MET A 307 -2.72 17.01 0.93
CA MET A 307 -3.62 16.54 1.98
C MET A 307 -4.76 17.54 2.21
N ASP A 308 -6.01 17.08 2.12
CA ASP A 308 -7.20 17.92 2.35
C ASP A 308 -7.75 17.79 3.79
N GLU A 309 -8.64 18.71 4.18
CA GLU A 309 -9.33 18.70 5.49
C GLU A 309 -10.09 17.39 5.77
N LEU A 310 -10.46 16.64 4.73
CA LEU A 310 -11.14 15.36 4.85
C LEU A 310 -10.15 14.27 5.30
N GLU A 311 -9.02 14.11 4.63
CA GLU A 311 -7.98 13.15 5.02
C GLU A 311 -7.46 13.40 6.44
N TYR A 312 -7.35 14.66 6.84
CA TYR A 312 -7.00 15.02 8.21
C TYR A 312 -8.01 14.50 9.24
N ARG A 313 -9.31 14.66 8.98
CA ARG A 313 -10.35 14.15 9.88
C ARG A 313 -10.37 12.63 9.92
N ILE A 314 -10.36 11.97 8.77
CA ILE A 314 -10.38 10.50 8.68
C ILE A 314 -9.21 9.93 9.48
N THR A 315 -8.00 10.47 9.27
CA THR A 315 -6.81 9.97 9.94
C THR A 315 -6.83 10.27 11.44
N ALA A 316 -7.27 11.46 11.86
CA ALA A 316 -7.44 11.77 13.29
C ALA A 316 -8.43 10.82 13.98
N ASN A 317 -9.57 10.55 13.33
CA ASN A 317 -10.60 9.65 13.83
C ASN A 317 -10.08 8.20 13.95
N LEU A 318 -9.32 7.72 12.96
CA LEU A 318 -8.71 6.40 12.99
C LEU A 318 -7.62 6.29 14.06
N ARG A 319 -6.76 7.29 14.20
CA ARG A 319 -5.76 7.34 15.28
C ARG A 319 -6.44 7.25 16.64
N TYR A 320 -7.54 7.98 16.83
CA TYR A 320 -8.30 7.93 18.07
C TYR A 320 -8.76 6.51 18.40
N VAL A 321 -9.34 5.80 17.42
CA VAL A 321 -9.86 4.45 17.61
C VAL A 321 -8.74 3.43 17.80
N PHE A 322 -7.67 3.53 17.01
CA PHE A 322 -6.61 2.52 16.99
C PHE A 322 -5.60 2.69 18.12
N GLU A 323 -5.00 3.87 18.28
CA GLU A 323 -3.90 4.05 19.24
C GLU A 323 -4.39 3.79 20.67
N ARG A 324 -5.59 4.28 21.03
CA ARG A 324 -6.20 4.08 22.37
C ARG A 324 -6.52 2.62 22.70
N ARG A 325 -6.43 1.72 21.72
CA ARG A 325 -6.80 0.31 21.84
C ARG A 325 -5.64 -0.62 21.56
N GLY A 326 -4.41 -0.10 21.63
CA GLY A 326 -3.18 -0.88 21.46
C GLY A 326 -2.82 -1.15 20.00
N ILE A 327 -3.49 -0.49 19.05
CA ILE A 327 -3.21 -0.63 17.61
C ILE A 327 -2.40 0.60 17.19
N SER A 328 -1.07 0.47 17.23
CA SER A 328 -0.15 1.60 16.96
C SER A 328 -0.19 2.03 15.50
N ILE A 329 -0.32 3.34 15.21
CA ILE A 329 -0.12 3.94 13.88
C ILE A 329 1.20 3.63 13.21
N ARG A 330 2.22 3.38 14.02
CA ARG A 330 3.54 3.01 13.52
C ARG A 330 3.55 1.62 12.90
N SER A 331 2.58 0.76 13.20
CA SER A 331 2.46 -0.56 12.59
C SER A 331 1.82 -0.52 11.20
N TRP A 332 1.20 0.61 10.80
CA TRP A 332 0.55 0.80 9.50
C TRP A 332 1.29 1.81 8.63
N ALA A 333 1.98 2.78 9.21
CA ALA A 333 2.61 3.84 8.47
C ALA A 333 3.92 3.44 7.77
N LYS A 334 3.91 3.21 6.46
CA LYS A 334 5.07 2.97 5.57
C LYS A 334 6.26 3.94 5.76
N SER A 335 6.11 5.11 6.41
CA SER A 335 7.23 6.00 6.77
C SER A 335 7.68 5.90 8.25
N PHE A 336 8.98 6.06 8.50
CA PHE A 336 9.57 6.20 9.86
C PHE A 336 9.46 7.59 10.43
N GLU A 337 9.46 8.59 9.55
CA GLU A 337 9.47 9.98 9.94
C GLU A 337 8.05 10.32 10.37
N THR A 338 7.90 10.77 11.62
CA THR A 338 6.62 11.22 12.19
C THR A 338 5.92 12.26 11.31
N GLU A 339 6.71 13.00 10.52
CA GLU A 339 6.25 13.98 9.51
C GLU A 339 5.42 13.36 8.37
N TYR A 340 5.48 12.03 8.15
CA TYR A 340 4.77 11.35 7.05
C TYR A 340 3.85 10.23 7.52
N LEU A 341 3.61 10.12 8.83
CA LEU A 341 2.67 9.15 9.44
C LEU A 341 1.27 9.15 8.77
N MET A 342 0.94 10.23 8.09
CA MET A 342 -0.42 10.61 7.69
C MET A 342 -0.68 10.46 6.19
N THR A 343 0.33 10.25 5.36
CA THR A 343 0.10 9.88 3.94
C THR A 343 -0.32 8.42 3.80
N THR A 344 -0.22 7.63 4.87
CA THR A 344 -0.24 6.17 4.80
C THR A 344 -1.58 5.47 4.85
N VAL A 345 -2.66 6.22 4.99
CA VAL A 345 -3.98 5.61 4.90
C VAL A 345 -4.43 5.82 3.47
N SER A 346 -3.95 4.95 2.57
CA SER A 346 -4.34 5.01 1.17
C SER A 346 -5.86 4.99 1.12
N GLY A 347 -6.45 5.80 0.24
CA GLY A 347 -7.88 5.70 0.01
C GLY A 347 -8.27 4.24 -0.19
N VAL A 348 -7.48 3.52 -0.99
CA VAL A 348 -7.69 2.12 -1.36
C VAL A 348 -7.98 1.26 -0.13
N PHE A 349 -7.17 1.30 0.93
CA PHE A 349 -7.40 0.59 2.21
C PHE A 349 -8.82 0.70 2.78
N PHE A 350 -9.49 1.82 2.56
CA PHE A 350 -10.85 2.05 3.05
C PHE A 350 -11.92 1.31 2.25
N GLU A 351 -11.66 0.99 0.98
CA GLU A 351 -12.60 0.29 0.11
C GLU A 351 -12.79 -1.17 0.53
N HIS A 352 -11.71 -1.92 0.77
CA HIS A 352 -11.82 -3.33 1.14
C HIS A 352 -12.34 -3.51 2.56
N ILE A 353 -11.95 -2.66 3.52
CA ILE A 353 -12.55 -2.73 4.86
C ILE A 353 -14.07 -2.50 4.77
N ALA A 354 -14.51 -1.52 4.00
CA ALA A 354 -15.94 -1.25 3.79
C ALA A 354 -16.64 -2.40 3.04
N TRP A 355 -16.02 -2.93 1.99
CA TRP A 355 -16.54 -4.05 1.20
C TRP A 355 -16.64 -5.34 2.02
N GLU A 356 -15.61 -5.70 2.77
CA GLU A 356 -15.63 -6.89 3.63
C GLU A 356 -16.61 -6.74 4.79
N LEU A 357 -16.71 -5.55 5.39
CA LEU A 357 -17.72 -5.31 6.42
C LEU A 357 -19.14 -5.48 5.88
N ARG A 358 -19.41 -5.05 4.64
CA ARG A 358 -20.68 -5.31 3.95
C ARG A 358 -20.94 -6.79 3.74
N ASN A 359 -19.92 -7.56 3.39
CA ASN A 359 -20.08 -9.00 3.11
C ASN A 359 -20.16 -9.85 4.38
N THR A 360 -19.59 -9.39 5.50
CA THR A 360 -19.62 -10.10 6.79
C THR A 360 -20.84 -9.74 7.65
N ASP A 361 -21.41 -8.54 7.48
CA ASP A 361 -22.65 -8.12 8.14
C ASP A 361 -23.75 -7.99 7.08
N THR A 362 -24.53 -9.07 6.90
CA THR A 362 -25.65 -9.11 5.93
C THR A 362 -26.66 -7.99 6.15
N GLN A 363 -26.63 -7.33 7.31
CA GLN A 363 -27.51 -6.20 7.60
C GLN A 363 -26.96 -4.84 7.15
N LEU A 364 -25.75 -4.78 6.59
CA LEU A 364 -25.16 -3.62 5.90
C LEU A 364 -25.40 -3.66 4.37
N GLU A 365 -26.00 -4.72 3.83
CA GLU A 365 -26.29 -4.85 2.39
C GLU A 365 -27.11 -3.68 1.82
N SER A 366 -27.96 -3.07 2.65
CA SER A 366 -28.85 -1.95 2.31
C SER A 366 -28.23 -0.57 2.48
N VAL A 367 -26.99 -0.45 2.95
CA VAL A 367 -26.30 0.83 3.08
C VAL A 367 -25.69 1.16 1.71
N PRO A 368 -26.11 2.24 1.02
CA PRO A 368 -25.51 2.65 -0.25
C PRO A 368 -24.10 3.19 0.03
N PHE A 369 -23.14 2.28 0.10
CA PHE A 369 -21.72 2.57 -0.05
C PHE A 369 -21.45 2.69 -1.54
N GLU A 370 -21.98 3.74 -2.16
CA GLU A 370 -21.45 4.10 -3.47
C GLU A 370 -19.96 4.44 -3.29
N TYR A 371 -19.17 4.05 -4.29
CA TYR A 371 -17.71 4.17 -4.50
C TYR A 371 -17.07 5.54 -4.20
N ALA A 372 -17.83 6.44 -3.61
CA ALA A 372 -17.56 7.83 -3.44
C ALA A 372 -16.37 8.13 -2.51
N SER A 373 -15.95 7.37 -1.49
CA SER A 373 -14.85 7.86 -0.61
C SER A 373 -13.50 8.05 -1.30
N LEU A 374 -13.07 7.11 -2.16
CA LEU A 374 -11.84 7.28 -2.94
C LEU A 374 -12.01 8.21 -4.11
N LEU A 375 -13.10 8.02 -4.86
CA LEU A 375 -13.41 8.85 -6.00
C LEU A 375 -13.60 10.30 -5.54
N ARG A 376 -14.08 10.54 -4.31
CA ARG A 376 -14.21 11.87 -3.65
C ARG A 376 -12.86 12.56 -3.56
N HIS A 377 -11.76 11.86 -3.24
CA HIS A 377 -10.43 12.46 -3.10
C HIS A 377 -9.80 12.80 -4.46
N TYR A 378 -9.79 11.87 -5.42
CA TYR A 378 -9.23 12.13 -6.76
C TYR A 378 -10.08 13.14 -7.57
N SER A 379 -11.41 13.16 -7.38
CA SER A 379 -12.31 14.10 -8.09
C SER A 379 -12.35 15.50 -7.47
N ARG A 380 -12.15 15.70 -6.16
CA ARG A 380 -12.12 17.05 -5.56
C ARG A 380 -10.95 17.88 -6.05
N ILE A 381 -9.80 17.22 -6.21
CA ILE A 381 -8.53 17.87 -6.60
C ILE A 381 -8.52 18.16 -8.10
N GLN A 382 -9.16 17.34 -8.93
CA GLN A 382 -9.16 17.52 -10.39
C GLN A 382 -10.47 18.08 -10.99
N PHE A 383 -11.64 17.89 -10.37
CA PHE A 383 -12.97 18.14 -10.97
C PHE A 383 -14.06 18.56 -9.94
N PRO A 384 -14.01 19.78 -9.37
CA PRO A 384 -14.93 20.23 -8.31
C PRO A 384 -16.41 20.42 -8.72
N THR A 385 -16.76 20.27 -10.00
CA THR A 385 -18.12 20.49 -10.53
C THR A 385 -18.95 19.20 -10.70
N LEU A 386 -18.40 18.03 -10.35
CA LEU A 386 -19.06 16.73 -10.56
C LEU A 386 -19.99 16.28 -9.42
N TYR A 387 -20.22 17.12 -8.40
CA TYR A 387 -21.06 16.74 -7.25
C TYR A 387 -22.55 16.86 -7.55
N LYS A 388 -23.31 15.81 -7.22
CA LYS A 388 -24.77 15.87 -7.12
C LYS A 388 -25.17 15.84 -5.65
N ASP A 389 -26.20 16.59 -5.27
CA ASP A 389 -26.76 16.61 -3.90
C ASP A 389 -27.14 15.20 -3.39
N GLU A 390 -27.41 14.28 -4.31
CA GLU A 390 -27.72 12.88 -4.07
C GLU A 390 -26.60 12.12 -3.34
N ASP A 391 -25.33 12.40 -3.66
CA ASP A 391 -24.16 11.74 -3.06
C ASP A 391 -24.01 12.09 -1.57
N VAL A 392 -24.24 13.38 -1.24
CA VAL A 392 -24.22 13.87 0.15
C VAL A 392 -25.36 13.26 0.94
N ALA A 393 -26.54 13.13 0.33
CA ALA A 393 -27.69 12.48 0.96
C ALA A 393 -27.46 10.99 1.20
N ASN A 394 -26.82 10.27 0.26
CA ASN A 394 -26.40 8.87 0.42
C ASN A 394 -25.44 8.70 1.61
N MET A 395 -24.41 9.54 1.71
CA MET A 395 -23.45 9.49 2.82
C MET A 395 -24.11 9.71 4.18
N LYS A 396 -24.99 10.71 4.31
CA LYS A 396 -25.74 10.96 5.56
C LYS A 396 -26.60 9.76 5.94
N ARG A 397 -27.27 9.12 4.98
CA ARG A 397 -28.03 7.88 5.22
C ARG A 397 -27.14 6.75 5.74
N SER A 398 -25.95 6.59 5.16
CA SER A 398 -24.98 5.57 5.59
C SER A 398 -24.49 5.82 7.01
N CYS A 399 -24.21 7.08 7.37
CA CYS A 399 -23.83 7.44 8.74
C CYS A 399 -24.92 7.18 9.76
N GLU A 400 -26.17 7.54 9.47
CA GLU A 400 -27.30 7.26 10.36
C GLU A 400 -27.56 5.76 10.53
N ALA A 401 -27.40 4.98 9.46
CA ALA A 401 -27.49 3.53 9.52
C ALA A 401 -26.39 2.93 10.40
N LEU A 402 -25.13 3.32 10.19
CA LEU A 402 -24.00 2.88 11.01
C LEU A 402 -24.17 3.28 12.48
N LYS A 403 -24.70 4.48 12.75
CA LYS A 403 -24.91 4.98 14.11
C LYS A 403 -25.91 4.11 14.86
N ARG A 404 -27.02 3.75 14.22
CA ARG A 404 -28.01 2.83 14.78
C ARG A 404 -27.39 1.47 15.13
N ARG A 405 -26.58 0.91 14.23
CA ARG A 405 -25.87 -0.36 14.46
C ARG A 405 -24.86 -0.28 15.59
N SER A 406 -24.13 0.83 15.67
CA SER A 406 -23.21 1.10 16.76
C SER A 406 -23.93 1.06 18.11
N LEU A 407 -25.10 1.71 18.21
CA LEU A 407 -25.91 1.71 19.42
C LEU A 407 -26.46 0.33 19.79
N GLU A 408 -26.91 -0.45 18.80
CA GLU A 408 -27.34 -1.84 18.98
C GLU A 408 -26.19 -2.74 19.49
N ALA A 409 -25.00 -2.60 18.91
CA ALA A 409 -23.81 -3.33 19.34
C ALA A 409 -23.39 -2.95 20.78
N PHE A 410 -23.45 -1.67 21.14
CA PHE A 410 -23.13 -1.23 22.51
C PHE A 410 -24.11 -1.77 23.54
N ALA A 411 -25.38 -1.94 23.19
CA ALA A 411 -26.39 -2.51 24.08
C ALA A 411 -26.12 -3.98 24.43
N THR A 412 -25.36 -4.70 23.59
CA THR A 412 -25.07 -6.13 23.75
C THR A 412 -23.62 -6.43 24.14
N ALA A 413 -22.71 -5.46 24.00
CA ALA A 413 -21.31 -5.63 24.32
C ALA A 413 -21.07 -5.68 25.84
N SER A 414 -20.23 -6.64 26.27
CA SER A 414 -19.68 -6.62 27.63
C SER A 414 -18.74 -5.40 27.80
N PRO A 415 -18.62 -4.83 29.01
CA PRO A 415 -17.72 -3.72 29.27
C PRO A 415 -16.29 -4.07 28.82
N TRP A 416 -15.74 -3.30 27.88
CA TRP A 416 -14.35 -3.47 27.47
C TRP A 416 -13.44 -3.04 28.62
N THR A 417 -12.53 -3.92 29.02
CA THR A 417 -11.49 -3.62 30.00
C THR A 417 -10.17 -3.46 29.25
N PRO A 418 -9.46 -2.31 29.37
CA PRO A 418 -8.17 -2.14 28.70
C PRO A 418 -7.17 -3.20 29.16
N PRO A 419 -6.31 -3.72 28.26
CA PRO A 419 -5.14 -4.48 28.68
C PRO A 419 -4.30 -3.63 29.65
N GLN A 420 -3.95 -4.18 30.82
CA GLN A 420 -3.18 -3.46 31.84
C GLN A 420 -1.77 -3.07 31.39
N ASP A 421 -1.27 -3.71 30.33
CA ASP A 421 0.09 -3.54 29.82
C ASP A 421 0.19 -2.63 28.57
N ALA A 422 -0.91 -1.98 28.17
CA ALA A 422 -0.86 -0.95 27.12
C ALA A 422 -0.29 0.36 27.69
N ALA A 423 1.01 0.36 28.01
CA ALA A 423 1.74 1.58 28.34
C ALA A 423 1.82 2.46 27.09
N PHE A 424 1.18 3.63 27.14
CA PHE A 424 1.12 4.64 26.10
C PHE A 424 2.39 5.48 26.02
#